data_AF-A0A310S9T7-F1
#
_entry.id   AF-A0A310S9T7-F1
#
_cell.length_a   1.000
_cell.length_b   1.000
_cell.length_c   1.000
_cell.angle_alpha   90.00
_cell.angle_beta   90.00
_cell.angle_gamma   90.00
#
_symmetry.space_group_name_H-M   'P 1'
#
loop_
_entity.id
_entity.type
_entity.pdbx_description
1 polymer ?
#
loop_
_entity_poly.entity_id
_entity_poly.type
_entity_poly.pdbx_seq_one_letter_code
_entity_poly.pdbx_strand_id
1 'polypeptide(L)'
;MPFLGGIGMCILMLQYAWIVRDPAMINVNVFGLLTNTVYMAIYYYYSPQTKDTLALIGKATIFVMVFLVYAQMESPEKIEYRYGLIVTILFFFLMASPLIHLKQIIQTKNVDILPFPLIFMGTIVTFLWLLYGIIINNTFIIFQNSVGFVLSATQMSLFVIYPSKSKDKVTSQEKKD
;
A
#
# COMPACT_ATOMS: atom_id res chain seq x y z
N MET A 1 -9.04 -2.71 -9.14
CA MET A 1 -7.79 -3.24 -9.74
C MET A 1 -6.61 -2.68 -8.97
N PRO A 2 -5.82 -3.53 -8.28
CA PRO A 2 -4.77 -3.08 -7.36
C PRO A 2 -3.69 -2.22 -8.06
N PHE A 3 -3.28 -2.59 -9.28
CA PHE A 3 -2.24 -1.85 -10.02
C PHE A 3 -2.67 -0.44 -10.41
N LEU A 4 -3.92 -0.26 -10.83
CA LEU A 4 -4.47 1.06 -11.15
C LEU A 4 -4.54 1.99 -9.93
N GLY A 5 -4.92 1.44 -8.77
CA GLY A 5 -4.85 2.17 -7.50
C GLY A 5 -3.43 2.55 -7.11
N GLY A 6 -2.47 1.62 -7.33
CA GLY A 6 -1.04 1.86 -7.13
C GLY A 6 -0.50 2.99 -8.02
N ILE A 7 -0.83 3.00 -9.32
CA ILE A 7 -0.48 4.09 -10.24
C ILE A 7 -0.98 5.43 -9.71
N GLY A 8 -2.28 5.52 -9.39
CA GLY A 8 -2.88 6.76 -8.89
C GLY A 8 -2.22 7.25 -7.60
N MET A 9 -1.99 6.35 -6.64
CA MET A 9 -1.31 6.70 -5.40
C MET A 9 0.14 7.11 -5.60
N CYS A 10 0.91 6.44 -6.48
CA CYS A 10 2.28 6.84 -6.76
C CYS A 10 2.34 8.23 -7.40
N ILE A 11 1.42 8.59 -8.30
CA ILE A 11 1.35 9.92 -8.90
C ILE A 11 1.06 10.99 -7.83
N LEU A 12 0.07 10.76 -6.96
CA LEU A 12 -0.29 11.70 -5.90
C LEU A 12 0.84 11.83 -4.86
N MET A 13 1.51 10.73 -4.51
CA MET A 13 2.66 10.76 -3.60
C MET A 13 3.88 11.43 -4.24
N LEU A 14 4.09 11.33 -5.57
CA LEU A 14 5.12 12.09 -6.28
C LEU A 14 4.85 13.59 -6.22
N GLN A 15 3.60 14.00 -6.42
CA GLN A 15 3.22 15.41 -6.28
C GLN A 15 3.50 15.90 -4.85
N TYR A 16 3.16 15.09 -3.83
CA TYR A 16 3.48 15.43 -2.45
C TYR A 16 4.99 15.49 -2.20
N ALA A 17 5.76 14.53 -2.72
CA ALA A 17 7.22 14.50 -2.62
C ALA A 17 7.89 15.74 -3.22
N TRP A 18 7.36 16.25 -4.33
CA TRP A 18 7.80 17.49 -4.93
C TRP A 18 7.48 18.71 -4.06
N ILE A 19 6.31 18.75 -3.44
CA ILE A 19 5.91 19.84 -2.52
C ILE A 19 6.88 19.90 -1.32
N VAL A 20 7.17 18.76 -0.69
CA VAL A 20 8.06 18.69 0.48
C VAL A 20 9.56 18.62 0.13
N ARG A 21 9.90 18.55 -1.16
CA ARG A 21 11.27 18.40 -1.68
C ARG A 21 12.02 17.20 -1.11
N ASP A 22 11.33 16.06 -0.99
CA ASP A 22 11.88 14.81 -0.46
C ASP A 22 12.37 13.88 -1.60
N PRO A 23 13.69 13.76 -1.82
CA PRO A 23 14.24 12.90 -2.88
C PRO A 23 14.03 11.40 -2.64
N ALA A 24 13.95 10.96 -1.38
CA ALA A 24 13.72 9.55 -1.07
C ALA A 24 12.31 9.14 -1.48
N MET A 25 11.31 9.97 -1.17
CA MET A 25 9.94 9.76 -1.63
C MET A 25 9.82 9.83 -3.15
N ILE A 26 10.53 10.74 -3.82
CA ILE A 26 10.54 10.81 -5.29
C ILE A 26 11.02 9.47 -5.88
N ASN A 27 12.20 9.00 -5.46
CA ASN A 27 12.80 7.79 -6.01
C ASN A 27 11.91 6.55 -5.82
N VAL A 28 11.35 6.36 -4.62
CA VAL A 28 10.48 5.21 -4.33
C VAL A 28 9.17 5.26 -5.11
N ASN A 29 8.55 6.43 -5.24
CA ASN A 29 7.29 6.54 -5.98
C ASN A 29 7.47 6.50 -7.50
N VAL A 30 8.62 6.94 -8.05
CA VAL A 30 8.95 6.72 -9.47
C VAL A 30 9.09 5.22 -9.73
N PHE A 31 9.85 4.51 -8.90
CA PHE A 31 9.99 3.06 -9.04
C PHE A 31 8.64 2.33 -8.91
N GLY A 32 7.82 2.74 -7.94
CA GLY A 32 6.47 2.22 -7.75
C GLY A 32 5.56 2.49 -8.96
N LEU A 33 5.62 3.68 -9.53
CA LEU A 33 4.85 4.06 -10.72
C LEU A 33 5.23 3.20 -11.93
N LEU A 34 6.52 3.04 -12.18
CA LEU A 34 7.03 2.19 -13.26
C LEU A 34 6.56 0.75 -13.10
N THR A 35 6.74 0.19 -11.90
CA THR A 35 6.36 -1.19 -11.58
C THR A 35 4.86 -1.42 -11.77
N ASN A 36 4.02 -0.53 -11.21
CA ASN A 36 2.56 -0.65 -11.35
C ASN A 36 2.09 -0.45 -12.79
N THR A 37 2.76 0.42 -13.57
CA THR A 37 2.46 0.63 -15.00
C THR A 37 2.76 -0.63 -15.82
N VAL A 38 3.91 -1.28 -15.58
CA VAL A 38 4.25 -2.55 -16.24
C VAL A 38 3.22 -3.63 -15.91
N TYR A 39 2.86 -3.80 -14.63
CA TYR A 39 1.82 -4.76 -14.24
C TYR A 39 0.46 -4.45 -14.85
N MET A 40 0.09 -3.17 -14.92
CA MET A 40 -1.17 -2.75 -15.54
C MET A 40 -1.19 -3.00 -17.05
N ALA A 41 -0.06 -2.80 -17.74
CA ALA A 41 0.07 -3.09 -19.17
C ALA A 41 -0.07 -4.59 -19.46
N ILE A 42 0.61 -5.42 -18.68
CA ILE A 42 0.49 -6.89 -18.76
C ILE A 42 -0.97 -7.31 -18.49
N TYR A 43 -1.57 -6.79 -17.41
CA TYR A 43 -2.97 -7.08 -17.08
C TYR A 43 -3.91 -6.69 -18.22
N TYR A 44 -3.74 -5.51 -18.81
CA TYR A 44 -4.56 -5.05 -19.92
C TYR A 44 -4.42 -5.94 -21.16
N TYR A 45 -3.19 -6.36 -21.49
CA TYR A 45 -2.93 -7.24 -22.64
C TYR A 45 -3.65 -8.59 -22.53
N TYR A 46 -3.71 -9.17 -21.33
CA TYR A 46 -4.36 -10.45 -21.09
C TYR A 46 -5.84 -10.35 -20.68
N SER A 47 -6.37 -9.13 -20.47
CA SER A 47 -7.74 -8.95 -20.00
C SER A 47 -8.75 -9.11 -21.14
N PRO A 48 -9.74 -10.02 -21.02
CA PRO A 48 -10.82 -10.13 -22.00
C PRO A 48 -11.83 -8.97 -21.90
N GLN A 49 -11.87 -8.23 -20.79
CA GLN A 49 -12.76 -7.08 -20.57
C GLN A 49 -12.04 -5.74 -20.80
N THR A 50 -11.50 -5.52 -21.99
CA THR A 50 -10.70 -4.34 -22.32
C THR A 50 -11.47 -3.03 -22.20
N LYS A 51 -12.76 -2.99 -22.60
CA LYS A 51 -13.61 -1.79 -22.52
C LYS A 51 -13.87 -1.35 -21.08
N ASP A 52 -14.23 -2.28 -20.19
CA ASP A 52 -14.46 -1.98 -18.78
C ASP A 52 -13.18 -1.54 -18.09
N THR A 53 -12.06 -2.18 -18.43
CA THR A 53 -10.72 -1.81 -17.96
C THR A 53 -10.38 -0.38 -18.37
N LEU A 54 -10.61 -0.01 -19.63
CA LEU A 54 -10.34 1.33 -20.15
C LEU A 54 -11.25 2.39 -19.51
N ALA A 55 -12.53 2.07 -19.31
CA ALA A 55 -13.46 2.96 -18.62
C ALA A 55 -13.03 3.20 -17.16
N LEU A 56 -12.52 2.17 -16.48
CA LEU A 56 -11.99 2.31 -15.12
C LEU A 56 -10.70 3.14 -15.09
N ILE A 57 -9.79 2.94 -16.05
CA ILE A 57 -8.59 3.79 -16.21
C ILE A 57 -9.01 5.25 -16.38
N GLY A 58 -9.95 5.54 -17.28
CA GLY A 58 -10.44 6.90 -17.50
C GLY A 58 -11.00 7.55 -16.22
N LYS A 59 -11.82 6.83 -15.46
CA LYS A 59 -12.34 7.29 -14.16
C LYS A 59 -11.21 7.57 -13.16
N ALA A 60 -10.24 6.67 -13.05
CA ALA A 60 -9.09 6.83 -12.16
C ALA A 60 -8.20 8.01 -12.57
N THR A 61 -7.98 8.21 -13.88
CA THR A 61 -7.24 9.37 -14.39
C THR A 61 -7.94 10.67 -14.05
N ILE A 62 -9.24 10.78 -14.28
CA ILE A 62 -10.01 11.98 -13.90
C ILE A 62 -9.91 12.22 -12.40
N PHE A 63 -10.08 11.18 -11.59
CA PHE A 63 -9.96 11.26 -10.13
C PHE A 63 -8.59 11.79 -9.70
N VAL A 64 -7.48 11.26 -10.23
CA VAL A 64 -6.12 11.73 -9.93
C VAL A 64 -5.92 13.18 -10.40
N MET A 65 -6.40 13.52 -11.60
CA MET A 65 -6.29 14.86 -12.17
C MET A 65 -6.95 15.93 -11.30
N VAL A 66 -8.08 15.63 -10.64
CA VAL A 66 -8.73 16.56 -9.71
C VAL A 66 -7.77 17.00 -8.60
N PHE A 67 -7.05 16.06 -8.00
CA PHE A 67 -6.09 16.37 -6.93
C PHE A 67 -4.83 17.05 -7.46
N LEU A 68 -4.36 16.70 -8.67
CA LEU A 68 -3.24 17.40 -9.29
C LEU A 68 -3.58 18.86 -9.59
N VAL A 69 -4.77 19.14 -10.11
CA VAL A 69 -5.25 20.52 -10.34
C VAL A 69 -5.41 21.26 -9.02
N TYR A 70 -6.00 20.62 -8.00
CA TYR A 70 -6.08 21.21 -6.66
C TYR A 70 -4.69 21.63 -6.14
N ALA A 71 -3.65 20.81 -6.37
CA ALA A 71 -2.29 21.13 -5.94
C ALA A 71 -1.73 22.41 -6.57
N GLN A 72 -2.19 22.79 -7.77
CA GLN A 72 -1.78 24.01 -8.46
C GLN A 72 -2.59 25.25 -8.04
N MET A 73 -3.81 25.05 -7.53
CA MET A 73 -4.73 26.13 -7.15
C MET A 73 -4.58 26.55 -5.68
N GLU A 74 -4.14 25.63 -4.83
CA GLU A 74 -4.01 25.88 -3.39
C GLU A 74 -2.86 26.83 -3.08
N SER A 75 -3.02 27.59 -2.00
CA SER A 75 -2.01 28.52 -1.52
C SER A 75 -0.68 27.82 -1.16
N PRO A 76 0.49 28.37 -1.56
CA PRO A 76 1.80 27.78 -1.26
C PRO A 76 2.07 27.56 0.23
N GLU A 77 1.44 28.35 1.10
CA GLU A 77 1.57 28.26 2.56
C GLU A 77 0.80 27.09 3.16
N LYS A 78 -0.27 26.62 2.50
CA LYS A 78 -1.19 25.59 3.02
C LYS A 78 -1.09 24.27 2.28
N ILE A 79 -0.52 24.28 1.07
CA ILE A 79 -0.49 23.12 0.19
C ILE A 79 0.20 21.92 0.85
N GLU A 80 1.33 22.12 1.54
CA GLU A 80 2.05 21.03 2.18
C GLU A 80 1.17 20.25 3.16
N TYR A 81 0.52 20.95 4.10
CA TYR A 81 -0.33 20.32 5.10
C TYR A 81 -1.62 19.74 4.50
N ARG A 82 -2.34 20.52 3.68
CA ARG A 82 -3.64 20.09 3.14
C ARG A 82 -3.50 18.94 2.15
N TYR A 83 -2.49 19.00 1.28
CA TYR A 83 -2.21 17.92 0.34
C TYR A 83 -1.71 16.68 1.06
N GLY A 84 -0.82 16.83 2.05
CA GLY A 84 -0.37 15.74 2.92
C GLY A 84 -1.53 15.00 3.59
N LEU A 85 -2.53 15.74 4.08
CA LEU A 85 -3.75 15.17 4.66
C LEU A 85 -4.56 14.38 3.61
N ILE A 86 -4.78 14.95 2.43
CA ILE A 86 -5.51 14.31 1.34
C ILE A 86 -4.84 12.98 0.95
N VAL A 87 -3.55 13.00 0.64
CA VAL A 87 -2.84 11.78 0.20
C VAL A 87 -2.78 10.72 1.29
N THR A 88 -2.73 11.13 2.56
CA THR A 88 -2.82 10.22 3.71
C THR A 88 -4.17 9.52 3.79
N ILE A 89 -5.26 10.25 3.63
CA ILE A 89 -6.61 9.67 3.64
C ILE A 89 -6.78 8.69 2.47
N LEU A 90 -6.36 9.08 1.27
CA LEU A 90 -6.43 8.23 0.08
C LEU A 90 -5.58 6.96 0.22
N PHE A 91 -4.40 7.09 0.83
CA PHE A 91 -3.52 5.96 1.13
C PHE A 91 -4.23 4.94 2.04
N PHE A 92 -4.86 5.38 3.12
CA PHE A 92 -5.61 4.48 3.99
C PHE A 92 -6.83 3.85 3.33
N PHE A 93 -7.53 4.58 2.45
CA PHE A 93 -8.62 3.98 1.65
C PHE A 93 -8.10 2.87 0.74
N LEU A 94 -6.93 3.05 0.11
CA LEU A 94 -6.32 2.00 -0.70
C LEU A 94 -5.88 0.80 0.16
N MET A 95 -5.40 1.05 1.38
CA MET A 95 -4.99 0.02 2.34
C MET A 95 -6.15 -0.62 3.13
N ALA A 96 -7.40 -0.23 2.89
CA ALA A 96 -8.56 -0.78 3.60
C ALA A 96 -8.78 -2.28 3.30
N SER A 97 -8.39 -2.76 2.11
CA SER A 97 -8.58 -4.17 1.73
C SER A 97 -7.75 -5.14 2.61
N PRO A 98 -6.44 -4.94 2.83
CA PRO A 98 -5.66 -5.74 3.79
C PRO A 98 -6.22 -5.76 5.22
N LEU A 99 -6.79 -4.65 5.68
CA LEU A 99 -7.43 -4.54 7.00
C LEU A 99 -8.65 -5.47 7.13
N ILE A 100 -9.44 -5.62 6.06
CA ILE A 100 -10.59 -6.55 6.03
C ILE A 100 -10.12 -8.00 6.16
N HIS A 101 -9.01 -8.37 5.52
CA HIS A 101 -8.45 -9.72 5.62
C HIS A 101 -7.95 -10.05 7.03
N LEU A 102 -7.44 -9.08 7.78
CA LEU A 102 -7.04 -9.28 9.19
C LEU A 102 -8.19 -9.83 10.04
N LYS A 103 -9.39 -9.27 9.88
CA LYS A 103 -10.59 -9.72 10.61
C LYS A 103 -10.92 -11.18 10.29
N GLN A 104 -10.81 -11.57 9.02
CA GLN A 104 -11.07 -12.95 8.60
C GLN A 104 -10.05 -13.93 9.20
N ILE A 105 -8.79 -13.53 9.33
CA ILE A 105 -7.73 -14.38 9.90
C ILE A 105 -7.96 -14.65 11.38
N ILE A 106 -8.33 -13.61 12.14
CA ILE A 106 -8.64 -13.76 13.58
C ILE A 106 -9.85 -14.68 13.77
N GLN A 107 -10.87 -14.58 12.89
CA GLN A 107 -12.06 -15.43 12.95
C GLN A 107 -11.77 -16.89 12.57
N THR A 108 -10.95 -17.10 11.53
CA THR A 108 -10.65 -18.45 11.00
C THR A 108 -9.51 -19.14 11.75
N LYS A 109 -8.73 -18.38 12.53
CA LYS A 109 -7.50 -18.83 13.22
C LYS A 109 -6.57 -19.60 12.29
N ASN A 110 -6.49 -19.19 11.02
CA ASN A 110 -5.64 -19.82 10.02
C ASN A 110 -4.79 -18.76 9.29
N VAL A 111 -3.48 -18.94 9.33
CA VAL A 111 -2.48 -18.07 8.69
C VAL A 111 -2.02 -18.57 7.32
N ASP A 112 -2.52 -19.71 6.84
CA ASP A 112 -2.12 -20.30 5.54
C ASP A 112 -2.42 -19.37 4.34
N ILE A 113 -3.32 -18.40 4.50
CA ILE A 113 -3.69 -17.41 3.48
C ILE A 113 -2.69 -16.24 3.46
N LEU A 114 -1.85 -16.09 4.48
CA LEU A 114 -0.93 -14.98 4.61
C LEU A 114 0.44 -15.29 3.98
N PRO A 115 0.92 -14.49 3.00
CA PRO A 115 2.28 -14.62 2.49
C PRO A 115 3.28 -14.08 3.52
N PHE A 116 3.84 -14.94 4.36
CA PHE A 116 4.81 -14.57 5.40
C PHE A 116 5.94 -13.63 4.89
N PRO A 117 6.60 -13.91 3.75
CA PRO A 117 7.65 -13.02 3.24
C PRO A 117 7.16 -11.59 2.99
N LEU A 118 5.93 -11.43 2.49
CA LEU A 118 5.34 -10.12 2.22
C LEU A 118 5.10 -9.34 3.51
N ILE A 119 4.59 -10.00 4.55
CA ILE A 119 4.30 -9.35 5.84
C ILE A 119 5.60 -9.00 6.55
N PHE A 120 6.61 -9.88 6.50
CA PHE A 120 7.92 -9.61 7.06
C PHE A 120 8.59 -8.41 6.41
N MET A 121 8.63 -8.36 5.08
CA MET A 121 9.15 -7.22 4.35
C MET A 121 8.32 -5.96 4.60
N GLY A 122 6.99 -6.07 4.68
CA GLY A 122 6.09 -4.97 5.01
C GLY A 122 6.36 -4.36 6.39
N THR A 123 6.61 -5.19 7.41
CA THR A 123 6.99 -4.73 8.75
C THR A 123 8.32 -3.97 8.72
N ILE A 124 9.33 -4.48 8.00
CA ILE A 124 10.62 -3.79 7.87
C ILE A 124 10.45 -2.45 7.15
N VAL A 125 9.76 -2.44 6.01
CA VAL A 125 9.57 -1.23 5.20
C VAL A 125 8.82 -0.16 5.99
N THR A 126 7.72 -0.52 6.66
CA THR A 126 6.96 0.44 7.48
C THR A 126 7.76 0.93 8.68
N PHE A 127 8.58 0.08 9.31
CA PHE A 127 9.49 0.52 10.38
C PHE A 127 10.55 1.50 9.87
N LEU A 128 11.19 1.22 8.73
CA LEU A 128 12.21 2.08 8.16
C LEU A 128 11.63 3.44 7.74
N TRP A 129 10.45 3.46 7.14
CA TRP A 129 9.77 4.71 6.80
C TRP A 129 9.29 5.48 8.03
N LEU A 130 8.89 4.79 9.10
CA LEU A 130 8.58 5.44 10.38
C LEU A 130 9.83 6.14 10.94
N LEU A 131 10.97 5.45 11.01
CA LEU A 131 12.23 6.05 11.43
C LEU A 131 12.63 7.23 10.53
N TYR A 132 12.49 7.06 9.21
CA TYR A 132 12.75 8.11 8.25
C TYR A 132 11.88 9.36 8.50
N GLY A 133 10.57 9.18 8.69
CA GLY A 133 9.65 10.26 9.02
C GLY A 133 10.01 10.99 10.30
N ILE A 134 10.47 10.27 11.33
CA ILE A 134 10.98 10.86 12.59
C ILE A 134 12.21 11.71 12.31
N ILE A 135 13.16 11.21 11.50
CA ILE A 135 14.42 11.92 11.18
C ILE A 135 14.15 13.23 10.45
N ILE A 136 13.22 13.24 9.49
CA ILE A 136 12.89 14.45 8.71
C ILE A 136 11.73 15.26 9.33
N ASN A 137 11.27 14.88 10.52
CA ASN A 137 10.17 15.51 11.25
C ASN A 137 8.89 15.68 10.40
N ASN A 138 8.57 14.69 9.56
CA ASN A 138 7.38 14.70 8.71
C ASN A 138 6.24 13.92 9.36
N THR A 139 5.27 14.65 9.92
CA THR A 139 4.12 14.09 10.65
C THR A 139 3.29 13.11 9.81
N PHE A 140 3.13 13.35 8.51
CA PHE A 140 2.31 12.49 7.65
C PHE A 140 2.97 11.14 7.43
N ILE A 141 4.28 11.12 7.15
CA ILE A 141 5.04 9.88 7.00
C ILE A 141 5.05 9.10 8.32
N ILE A 142 5.28 9.78 9.44
CA ILE A 142 5.25 9.17 10.78
C ILE A 142 3.90 8.51 11.01
N PHE A 143 2.79 9.23 10.79
CA PHE A 143 1.46 8.71 11.04
C PHE A 143 1.11 7.52 10.14
N GLN A 144 1.31 7.64 8.83
CA GLN A 144 1.05 6.58 7.85
C GLN A 144 1.79 5.28 8.21
N ASN A 145 3.08 5.41 8.50
CA ASN A 145 3.94 4.26 8.75
C ASN A 145 3.83 3.72 10.16
N SER A 146 3.46 4.53 11.15
CA SER A 146 3.09 4.03 12.49
C SER A 146 1.90 3.08 12.41
N VAL A 147 0.83 3.49 11.70
CA VAL A 147 -0.34 2.63 11.51
C VAL A 147 0.04 1.37 10.74
N GLY A 148 0.78 1.51 9.64
CA GLY A 148 1.26 0.37 8.84
C GLY A 148 2.13 -0.61 9.63
N PHE A 149 3.03 -0.09 10.47
CA PHE A 149 3.92 -0.89 11.30
C PHE A 149 3.14 -1.65 12.38
N VAL A 150 2.22 -1.00 13.09
CA VAL A 150 1.38 -1.65 14.10
C VAL A 150 0.55 -2.79 13.48
N LEU A 151 -0.03 -2.56 12.30
CA LEU A 151 -0.80 -3.57 11.59
C LEU A 151 0.09 -4.75 11.15
N SER A 152 1.25 -4.47 10.59
CA SER A 152 2.17 -5.52 10.09
C SER A 152 2.81 -6.31 11.23
N ALA A 153 3.15 -5.65 12.34
CA ALA A 153 3.62 -6.30 13.56
C ALA A 153 2.53 -7.17 14.19
N THR A 154 1.26 -6.73 14.18
CA THR A 154 0.13 -7.55 14.61
C THR A 154 0.02 -8.81 13.76
N GLN A 155 0.07 -8.67 12.42
CA GLN A 155 0.07 -9.80 11.50
C GLN A 155 1.25 -10.76 11.75
N MET A 156 2.44 -10.22 12.01
CA MET A 156 3.63 -11.01 12.34
C MET A 156 3.44 -11.83 13.63
N SER A 157 2.80 -11.22 14.62
CA SER A 157 2.52 -11.85 15.91
C SER A 157 1.53 -13.01 15.77
N LEU A 158 0.56 -12.89 14.87
CA LEU A 158 -0.40 -13.96 14.58
C LEU A 158 0.26 -15.22 13.99
N PHE A 159 1.36 -15.09 13.24
CA PHE A 159 2.12 -16.26 12.77
C PHE A 159 2.79 -17.06 13.89
N VAL A 160 3.12 -16.40 15.00
CA VAL A 160 3.71 -17.06 16.18
C VAL A 160 2.62 -17.73 17.02
N ILE A 161 1.43 -17.11 17.08
CA ILE A 161 0.32 -17.56 17.95
C ILE A 161 -0.52 -18.66 17.29
N TYR A 162 -0.78 -18.58 15.98
CA TYR A 162 -1.67 -19.52 15.30
C TYR A 162 -0.91 -20.62 14.54
N PRO A 163 -1.29 -21.89 14.71
CA PRO A 163 -0.70 -22.97 13.94
C PRO A 163 -1.05 -22.84 12.46
N SER A 164 -0.08 -23.14 11.60
CA SER A 164 -0.33 -23.33 10.16
C SER A 164 -0.95 -24.72 9.97
N LYS A 165 -2.20 -24.78 9.51
CA LYS A 165 -2.90 -26.06 9.29
C LYS A 165 -2.24 -26.87 8.18
N SER A 166 -1.46 -26.23 7.30
CA SER A 166 -0.61 -26.91 6.32
C SER A 166 0.52 -27.72 6.97
N LYS A 167 1.19 -27.17 8.00
CA LYS A 167 2.25 -27.88 8.74
C LYS A 167 1.71 -29.09 9.52
N ASP A 168 0.49 -28.99 10.04
CA ASP A 168 -0.15 -30.10 10.74
C ASP A 168 -0.45 -31.28 9.81
N LYS A 169 -0.77 -31.04 8.53
CA LYS A 169 -1.00 -32.11 7.55
C LYS A 169 0.29 -32.83 7.16
N VAL A 170 1.39 -32.10 6.95
CA VAL A 170 2.69 -32.70 6.59
C VAL A 170 3.23 -33.55 7.76
N THR A 171 3.16 -33.02 8.99
CA THR A 171 3.63 -33.73 10.19
C THR A 171 2.77 -34.96 10.54
N SER A 172 1.49 -34.94 10.17
CA SER A 172 0.58 -36.08 10.39
C SER A 172 0.75 -37.21 9.37
N GLN A 173 1.31 -36.92 8.19
CA GLN A 173 1.64 -37.91 7.16
C GLN A 173 3.00 -38.56 7.46
N GLU A 174 4.02 -37.79 7.86
CA GLU A 174 5.33 -38.36 8.26
C GLU A 174 5.28 -39.26 9.50
N LYS A 175 4.29 -39.11 10.40
CA LYS A 175 4.11 -40.01 11.55
C LYS A 175 3.35 -41.30 11.24
N LYS A 176 2.83 -41.46 10.02
CA LYS A 176 2.06 -42.65 9.60
C LYS A 176 2.81 -43.55 8.62
N ASP A 177 4.01 -43.14 8.20
CA ASP A 177 4.95 -43.93 7.39
C ASP A 177 6.10 -44.44 8.28
#